data_AF-A0A022VMR1-F1
#
_entry.id   AF-A0A022VMR1-F1
#
_cell.length_a   1.000
_cell.length_b   1.000
_cell.length_c   1.000
_cell.angle_alpha   90.00
_cell.angle_beta   90.00
_cell.angle_gamma   90.00
#
_symmetry.space_group_name_H-M   'P 1'
#
loop_
_entity.id
_entity.type
_entity.pdbx_description
1 polymer ?
#
loop_
_entity_poly.entity_id
_entity_poly.type
_entity_poly.pdbx_seq_one_letter_code
_entity_poly.pdbx_strand_id
1 'polypeptide(L)'
;MRCSSALIRQMYWRPSYLGGQQLRRCYRIPSETTTTPRPIATDLSILKAAATSVLSQETPRVRWAGVFGDFAVGAENDYSVVDVIILYDSDKVGHNRWPPQLRDLDKILPVAWGRNAVVEELTIKKVPHFWCIVQFLQSRVIFGSDDDPIVMQVRQEWLDILVNGAMHFKSLIRDINDITTTIQGKSPEKLCSDSRLRQTVLERIMAVLDTIDRDLVNECSSSPFKELLQFDGQRDYDLIQDRMKRIIKGNQTQSKHSVDQSDQLCRSLWRLATASGRGTLDRLGKWIEMHVIAGIEEAVEQRGHVQSLTPKERIHVEYYYYA
;
A
#
# COMPACT_ATOMS: atom_id res chain seq x y z
N MET A 1 -17.77 -35.07 10.79
CA MET A 1 -16.40 -35.59 10.71
C MET A 1 -15.42 -34.42 10.74
N ARG A 2 -14.50 -34.43 11.71
CA ARG A 2 -13.37 -33.50 11.81
C ARG A 2 -12.29 -33.93 10.82
N CYS A 3 -11.65 -32.98 10.13
CA CYS A 3 -10.25 -33.10 9.71
C CYS A 3 -9.56 -31.75 9.91
N SER A 4 -8.66 -31.75 10.90
CA SER A 4 -7.63 -30.74 11.16
C SER A 4 -6.34 -31.16 10.46
N SER A 5 -5.64 -30.21 9.83
CA SER A 5 -4.19 -30.20 9.59
C SER A 5 -3.90 -28.85 8.92
N ALA A 6 -3.38 -27.82 9.59
CA ALA A 6 -2.08 -27.76 10.27
C ALA A 6 -0.94 -28.30 9.40
N LEU A 7 -0.75 -27.76 8.18
CA LEU A 7 0.50 -27.88 7.42
C LEU A 7 0.49 -27.03 6.12
N ILE A 8 0.47 -25.69 6.24
CA ILE A 8 1.21 -24.79 5.32
C ILE A 8 1.65 -23.58 6.16
N ARG A 9 2.54 -23.83 7.13
CA ARG A 9 3.38 -22.80 7.75
C ARG A 9 4.64 -22.69 6.90
N GLN A 10 4.58 -21.83 5.89
CA GLN A 10 5.71 -21.12 5.25
C GLN A 10 5.14 -20.38 4.03
N MET A 11 4.17 -19.49 4.25
CA MET A 11 4.03 -18.36 3.33
C MET A 11 5.23 -17.46 3.62
N TYR A 12 6.15 -17.37 2.68
CA TYR A 12 7.18 -16.34 2.68
C TYR A 12 6.47 -14.99 2.77
N TRP A 13 6.42 -14.46 3.99
CA TRP A 13 5.97 -13.11 4.29
C TRP A 13 6.95 -12.15 3.64
N ARG A 14 6.57 -11.58 2.48
CA ARG A 14 7.24 -10.42 1.90
C ARG A 14 6.34 -9.19 2.12
N PRO A 15 6.82 -8.15 2.81
CA PRO A 15 6.06 -6.93 3.13
C PRO A 15 5.45 -6.23 1.90
N SER A 16 6.02 -6.45 0.72
CA SER A 16 5.66 -5.82 -0.56
C SER A 16 4.37 -6.33 -1.23
N TYR A 17 3.72 -7.38 -0.70
CA TYR A 17 2.63 -8.09 -1.42
C TYR A 17 1.18 -7.77 -0.99
N LEU A 18 0.96 -6.92 0.01
CA LEU A 18 -0.39 -6.77 0.60
C LEU A 18 -1.33 -5.85 -0.20
N GLY A 19 -0.83 -4.87 -0.96
CA GLY A 19 -1.66 -4.00 -1.80
C GLY A 19 -2.23 -4.69 -3.06
N GLY A 20 -1.48 -5.62 -3.66
CA GLY A 20 -1.90 -6.32 -4.88
C GLY A 20 -2.75 -7.57 -4.63
N GLN A 21 -2.81 -8.09 -3.40
CA GLN A 21 -3.54 -9.32 -3.13
C GLN A 21 -5.06 -9.15 -3.03
N GLN A 22 -5.61 -7.96 -2.73
CA GLN A 22 -7.05 -7.80 -2.53
C GLN A 22 -7.85 -7.48 -3.81
N LEU A 23 -7.20 -7.15 -4.93
CA LEU A 23 -7.84 -7.21 -6.26
C LEU A 23 -7.88 -8.64 -6.83
N ARG A 24 -7.31 -9.63 -6.14
CA ARG A 24 -7.45 -11.04 -6.53
C ARG A 24 -8.90 -11.48 -6.33
N ARG A 25 -9.72 -11.36 -7.38
CA ARG A 25 -10.81 -12.33 -7.60
C ARG A 25 -10.21 -13.71 -7.33
N CYS A 26 -10.87 -14.51 -6.51
CA CYS A 26 -10.42 -15.85 -6.12
C CYS A 26 -10.01 -16.69 -7.34
N TYR A 27 -8.74 -16.63 -7.75
CA TYR A 27 -8.20 -17.53 -8.76
C TYR A 27 -7.91 -18.84 -8.05
N ARG A 28 -8.80 -19.79 -8.27
CA ARG A 28 -8.66 -21.18 -7.86
C ARG A 28 -7.37 -21.69 -8.49
N ILE A 29 -6.38 -22.04 -7.66
CA ILE A 29 -5.22 -22.82 -8.12
C ILE A 29 -5.80 -24.11 -8.72
N PRO A 30 -5.66 -24.37 -10.03
CA PRO A 30 -6.14 -25.62 -10.60
C PRO A 30 -5.35 -26.76 -9.96
N SER A 31 -6.04 -27.79 -9.47
CA SER A 31 -5.38 -29.04 -9.08
C SER A 31 -4.57 -29.56 -10.27
N GLU A 32 -3.40 -30.16 -9.99
CA GLU A 32 -2.32 -30.61 -10.91
C GLU A 32 -2.74 -31.56 -12.06
N THR A 33 -4.03 -31.77 -12.31
CA THR A 33 -4.56 -32.71 -13.30
C THR A 33 -5.15 -32.04 -14.54
N THR A 34 -4.90 -30.76 -14.77
CA THR A 34 -5.40 -30.05 -15.96
C THR A 34 -4.23 -29.68 -16.87
N THR A 35 -4.26 -30.18 -18.11
CA THR A 35 -3.40 -29.80 -19.24
C THR A 35 -3.59 -28.32 -19.57
N THR A 36 -3.10 -27.46 -18.70
CA THR A 36 -3.07 -26.01 -18.91
C THR A 36 -1.98 -25.76 -19.94
N PRO A 37 -2.27 -25.10 -21.07
CA PRO A 37 -1.23 -24.74 -22.04
C PRO A 37 -0.09 -24.02 -21.32
N ARG A 38 1.16 -24.38 -21.63
CA ARG A 38 2.31 -23.65 -21.08
C ARG A 38 2.19 -22.16 -21.42
N PRO A 39 2.46 -21.25 -20.48
CA PRO A 39 2.40 -19.82 -20.75
C PRO A 39 3.37 -19.45 -21.87
N ILE A 40 2.97 -18.53 -22.75
CA ILE A 40 3.81 -18.09 -23.89
C ILE A 40 4.97 -17.25 -23.37
N ALA A 41 4.70 -16.31 -22.48
CA ALA A 41 5.72 -15.50 -21.83
C ALA A 41 6.25 -16.20 -20.57
N THR A 42 7.42 -16.83 -20.64
CA THR A 42 8.05 -17.47 -19.49
C THR A 42 8.96 -16.55 -18.70
N ASP A 43 9.38 -15.44 -19.30
CA ASP A 43 10.31 -14.47 -18.71
C ASP A 43 10.02 -13.03 -19.19
N LEU A 44 10.73 -12.07 -18.60
CA LEU A 44 10.62 -10.64 -18.91
C LEU A 44 10.91 -10.29 -20.38
N SER A 45 11.86 -10.99 -21.02
CA SER A 45 12.25 -10.70 -22.41
C SER A 45 11.12 -11.09 -23.37
N ILE A 46 10.45 -12.21 -23.13
CA ILE A 46 9.29 -12.62 -23.92
C ILE A 46 8.11 -11.68 -23.65
N LEU A 47 7.91 -11.24 -22.40
CA LEU A 47 6.88 -10.22 -22.09
C LEU A 47 7.09 -8.94 -22.92
N LYS A 48 8.33 -8.44 -22.97
CA LYS A 48 8.72 -7.27 -23.79
C LYS A 48 8.37 -7.49 -25.27
N ALA A 49 8.84 -8.59 -25.84
CA ALA A 49 8.64 -8.89 -27.25
C ALA A 49 7.14 -9.01 -27.60
N ALA A 50 6.37 -9.73 -26.80
CA ALA A 50 4.95 -9.96 -27.03
C ALA A 50 4.09 -8.70 -26.85
N ALA A 51 4.47 -7.79 -25.94
CA ALA A 51 3.74 -6.54 -25.69
C ALA A 51 4.05 -5.44 -26.71
N THR A 52 5.19 -5.52 -27.40
CA THR A 52 5.70 -4.41 -28.23
C THR A 52 4.70 -3.94 -29.28
N SER A 53 4.10 -4.85 -30.04
CA SER A 53 3.13 -4.49 -31.11
C SER A 53 1.82 -3.91 -30.59
N VAL A 54 1.45 -4.22 -29.35
CA VAL A 54 0.24 -3.71 -28.70
C VAL A 54 0.52 -2.31 -28.13
N LEU A 55 1.65 -2.13 -27.47
CA LEU A 55 2.01 -0.88 -26.78
C LEU A 55 2.59 0.18 -27.72
N SER A 56 3.12 -0.19 -28.88
CA SER A 56 3.65 0.74 -29.88
C SER A 56 2.58 1.47 -30.70
N GLN A 57 1.29 1.22 -30.45
CA GLN A 57 0.21 1.83 -31.21
C GLN A 57 0.12 3.33 -30.90
N GLU A 58 -0.15 4.14 -31.93
CA GLU A 58 -0.18 5.61 -31.78
C GLU A 58 -1.33 6.12 -30.90
N THR A 59 -2.36 5.30 -30.67
CA THR A 59 -3.52 5.64 -29.83
C THR A 59 -4.04 4.41 -29.09
N PRO A 60 -4.01 4.35 -27.76
CA PRO A 60 -3.47 5.37 -26.86
C PRO A 60 -1.95 5.48 -26.94
N ARG A 61 -1.45 6.71 -26.83
CA ARG A 61 -0.01 6.95 -26.77
C ARG A 61 0.52 6.55 -25.38
N VAL A 62 0.85 5.27 -25.26
CA VAL A 62 1.60 4.73 -24.12
C VAL A 62 2.99 5.37 -24.14
N ARG A 63 3.40 6.01 -23.04
CA ARG A 63 4.77 6.52 -22.89
C ARG A 63 5.69 5.44 -22.38
N TRP A 64 5.21 4.70 -21.39
CA TRP A 64 5.99 3.75 -20.65
C TRP A 64 5.08 2.66 -20.10
N ALA A 65 5.57 1.42 -20.06
CA ALA A 65 4.94 0.36 -19.30
C ALA A 65 5.99 -0.44 -18.57
N GLY A 66 5.65 -0.92 -17.38
CA GLY A 66 6.55 -1.74 -16.58
C GLY A 66 5.80 -2.71 -15.70
N VAL A 67 6.43 -3.85 -15.49
CA VAL A 67 5.89 -4.94 -14.66
C VAL A 67 6.37 -4.79 -13.23
N PHE A 68 5.49 -5.09 -12.28
CA PHE A 68 5.80 -5.20 -10.85
C PHE A 68 5.55 -6.64 -10.38
N GLY A 69 5.84 -6.93 -9.10
CA GLY A 69 5.65 -8.27 -8.53
C GLY A 69 6.68 -9.29 -9.02
N ASP A 70 6.24 -10.54 -9.23
CA ASP A 70 7.14 -11.68 -9.49
C ASP A 70 8.09 -11.43 -10.67
N PHE A 71 7.56 -10.91 -11.78
CA PHE A 71 8.35 -10.61 -12.99
C PHE A 71 9.31 -9.44 -12.82
N ALA A 72 9.05 -8.53 -11.89
CA ALA A 72 10.00 -7.46 -11.58
C ALA A 72 11.22 -8.00 -10.84
N VAL A 73 11.02 -8.99 -9.96
CA VAL A 73 12.10 -9.53 -9.11
C VAL A 73 12.74 -10.81 -9.66
N GLY A 74 12.32 -11.30 -10.84
CA GLY A 74 12.85 -12.54 -11.42
C GLY A 74 12.39 -13.79 -10.65
N ALA A 75 11.25 -13.73 -9.97
CA ALA A 75 10.69 -14.82 -9.17
C ALA A 75 9.45 -15.45 -9.82
N GLU A 76 9.21 -15.17 -11.10
CA GLU A 76 8.10 -15.74 -11.86
C GLU A 76 8.17 -17.26 -11.96
N ASN A 77 7.00 -17.89 -11.95
CA ASN A 77 6.80 -19.31 -12.24
C ASN A 77 5.63 -19.46 -13.21
N ASP A 78 5.31 -20.68 -13.64
CA ASP A 78 4.23 -20.95 -14.63
C ASP A 78 2.84 -20.43 -14.23
N TYR A 79 2.61 -20.16 -12.94
CA TYR A 79 1.34 -19.66 -12.40
C TYR A 79 1.35 -18.17 -12.04
N SER A 80 2.49 -17.48 -12.16
CA SER A 80 2.59 -16.05 -11.87
C SER A 80 1.67 -15.24 -12.78
N VAL A 81 0.95 -14.30 -12.18
CA VAL A 81 0.15 -13.27 -12.86
C VAL A 81 1.10 -12.16 -13.29
N VAL A 82 0.87 -11.57 -14.47
CA VAL A 82 1.63 -10.41 -14.94
C VAL A 82 0.97 -9.15 -14.40
N ASP A 83 1.58 -8.54 -13.40
CA ASP A 83 1.12 -7.27 -12.86
C ASP A 83 1.84 -6.12 -13.60
N VAL A 84 1.10 -5.26 -14.31
CA VAL A 84 1.67 -4.23 -15.18
C VAL A 84 1.05 -2.86 -14.92
N ILE A 85 1.91 -1.85 -14.94
CA ILE A 85 1.54 -0.43 -14.94
C ILE A 85 1.78 0.16 -16.31
N ILE A 86 0.80 0.90 -16.81
CA ILE A 86 0.86 1.62 -18.09
C ILE A 86 0.76 3.11 -17.81
N LEU A 87 1.74 3.89 -18.28
CA LEU A 87 1.78 5.34 -18.13
C LEU A 87 1.48 6.03 -19.46
N TYR A 88 0.45 6.88 -19.47
CA TYR A 88 0.00 7.64 -20.64
C TYR A 88 0.39 9.13 -20.60
N ASP A 89 0.60 9.71 -21.78
CA ASP A 89 0.92 11.13 -22.00
C ASP A 89 -0.18 12.12 -21.55
N SER A 90 -1.44 11.69 -21.49
CA SER A 90 -2.57 12.59 -21.35
C SER A 90 -3.76 11.94 -20.65
N ASP A 91 -4.40 12.71 -19.77
CA ASP A 91 -5.64 12.35 -19.08
C ASP A 91 -6.85 12.15 -20.00
N LYS A 92 -6.74 12.53 -21.28
CA LYS A 92 -7.89 12.67 -22.17
C LYS A 92 -7.52 12.38 -23.62
N VAL A 93 -7.60 11.11 -23.97
CA VAL A 93 -8.70 10.74 -24.86
C VAL A 93 -9.47 9.74 -24.02
N GLY A 94 -10.53 10.17 -23.34
CA GLY A 94 -11.24 9.28 -22.41
C GLY A 94 -11.55 7.96 -23.12
N HIS A 95 -11.36 6.83 -22.43
CA HIS A 95 -11.55 5.45 -22.93
C HIS A 95 -12.60 5.34 -24.07
N ASN A 96 -13.74 6.02 -23.91
CA ASN A 96 -14.84 6.12 -24.89
C ASN A 96 -14.52 6.73 -26.27
N ARG A 97 -13.34 7.32 -26.47
CA ARG A 97 -12.87 7.94 -27.72
C ARG A 97 -11.68 7.20 -28.35
N TRP A 98 -11.09 6.22 -27.67
CA TRP A 98 -10.10 5.32 -28.29
C TRP A 98 -10.78 4.38 -29.29
N PRO A 99 -10.06 3.85 -30.29
CA PRO A 99 -10.56 2.72 -31.08
C PRO A 99 -10.99 1.59 -30.12
N PRO A 100 -12.13 0.92 -30.33
CA PRO A 100 -12.61 -0.14 -29.42
C PRO A 100 -11.58 -1.25 -29.16
N GLN A 101 -10.73 -1.52 -30.17
CA GLN A 101 -9.63 -2.48 -30.12
C GLN A 101 -8.49 -2.07 -29.18
N LEU A 102 -8.50 -0.85 -28.64
CA LEU A 102 -7.44 -0.29 -27.81
C LEU A 102 -7.95 0.23 -26.46
N ARG A 103 -9.25 0.03 -26.20
CA ARG A 103 -9.89 0.29 -24.91
C ARG A 103 -9.66 -0.83 -23.90
N ASP A 104 -9.21 -2.00 -24.34
CA ASP A 104 -9.18 -3.18 -23.49
C ASP A 104 -7.75 -3.77 -23.40
N LEU A 105 -6.75 -2.97 -23.03
CA LEU A 105 -5.39 -3.49 -22.81
C LEU A 105 -5.38 -4.59 -21.73
N ASP A 106 -6.29 -4.50 -20.75
CA ASP A 106 -6.61 -5.50 -19.74
C ASP A 106 -7.11 -6.84 -20.32
N LYS A 107 -7.54 -6.88 -21.59
CA LYS A 107 -7.92 -8.11 -22.31
C LYS A 107 -6.90 -8.52 -23.36
N ILE A 108 -6.25 -7.56 -24.00
CA ILE A 108 -5.32 -7.81 -25.12
C ILE A 108 -3.97 -8.31 -24.61
N LEU A 109 -3.42 -7.67 -23.58
CA LEU A 109 -2.12 -8.05 -23.03
C LEU A 109 -2.11 -9.47 -22.45
N PRO A 110 -3.13 -9.92 -21.67
CA PRO A 110 -3.23 -11.32 -21.27
C PRO A 110 -3.17 -12.31 -22.44
N VAL A 111 -3.85 -12.00 -23.55
CA VAL A 111 -3.88 -12.86 -24.75
C VAL A 111 -2.52 -12.88 -25.42
N ALA A 112 -1.87 -11.72 -25.58
CA ALA A 112 -0.54 -11.61 -26.16
C ALA A 112 0.52 -12.38 -25.35
N TRP A 113 0.42 -12.34 -24.03
CA TRP A 113 1.35 -13.06 -23.14
C TRP A 113 0.99 -14.53 -22.91
N GLY A 114 -0.23 -14.95 -23.26
CA GLY A 114 -0.75 -16.26 -22.89
C GLY A 114 -0.77 -16.46 -21.37
N ARG A 115 -1.04 -15.39 -20.61
CA ARG A 115 -1.02 -15.35 -19.14
C ARG A 115 -2.14 -14.49 -18.58
N ASN A 116 -2.54 -14.74 -17.34
CA ASN A 116 -3.35 -13.78 -16.61
C ASN A 116 -2.52 -12.52 -16.37
N ALA A 117 -3.14 -11.35 -16.56
CA ALA A 117 -2.52 -10.08 -16.25
C ALA A 117 -3.48 -9.15 -15.51
N VAL A 118 -2.93 -8.29 -14.66
CA VAL A 118 -3.62 -7.16 -14.03
C VAL A 118 -2.98 -5.90 -14.59
N VAL A 119 -3.80 -5.06 -15.22
CA VAL A 119 -3.35 -3.84 -15.89
C VAL A 119 -3.83 -2.64 -15.10
N GLU A 120 -2.88 -1.85 -14.60
CA GLU A 120 -3.14 -0.58 -13.91
C GLU A 120 -2.75 0.58 -14.82
N GLU A 121 -3.67 1.51 -15.04
CA GLU A 121 -3.52 2.60 -16.01
C GLU A 121 -3.34 3.96 -15.31
N LEU A 122 -2.18 4.59 -15.53
CA LEU A 122 -1.78 5.85 -14.90
C LEU A 122 -1.59 6.95 -15.94
N THR A 123 -1.70 8.21 -15.51
CA THR A 123 -1.45 9.38 -16.36
C THR A 123 -0.44 10.30 -15.70
N ILE A 124 0.40 10.96 -16.51
CA ILE A 124 1.45 11.84 -15.99
C ILE A 124 0.92 13.07 -15.24
N LYS A 125 -0.35 13.45 -15.41
CA LYS A 125 -0.90 14.70 -14.84
C LYS A 125 -1.64 14.48 -13.52
N LYS A 126 -1.87 13.23 -13.12
CA LYS A 126 -2.57 12.90 -11.89
C LYS A 126 -1.64 12.11 -11.00
N VAL A 127 -1.52 12.56 -9.75
CA VAL A 127 -0.89 11.77 -8.71
C VAL A 127 -1.83 10.58 -8.40
N PRO A 128 -1.36 9.34 -8.56
CA PRO A 128 -2.19 8.17 -8.26
C PRO A 128 -2.17 7.87 -6.77
N HIS A 129 -2.95 6.89 -6.34
CA HIS A 129 -2.96 6.46 -4.95
C HIS A 129 -1.62 5.83 -4.55
N PHE A 130 -1.34 5.79 -3.25
CA PHE A 130 -0.08 5.38 -2.64
C PHE A 130 0.49 4.08 -3.22
N TRP A 131 -0.33 3.03 -3.32
CA TRP A 131 0.12 1.72 -3.80
C TRP A 131 0.54 1.75 -5.27
N CYS A 132 -0.15 2.48 -6.14
CA CYS A 132 0.30 2.68 -7.52
C CYS A 132 1.65 3.39 -7.60
N ILE A 133 1.90 4.36 -6.72
CA ILE A 133 3.20 5.05 -6.69
C ILE A 133 4.30 4.05 -6.32
N VAL A 134 4.12 3.28 -5.25
CA VAL A 134 5.09 2.26 -4.81
C VAL A 134 5.34 1.26 -5.93
N GLN A 135 4.29 0.69 -6.51
CA GLN A 135 4.40 -0.28 -7.60
C GLN A 135 5.14 0.30 -8.80
N PHE A 136 4.78 1.52 -9.24
CA PHE A 136 5.44 2.17 -10.37
C PHE A 136 6.95 2.36 -10.13
N LEU A 137 7.33 2.77 -8.92
CA LEU A 137 8.73 2.96 -8.55
C LEU A 137 9.51 1.64 -8.50
N GLN A 138 8.85 0.53 -8.16
CA GLN A 138 9.45 -0.82 -8.10
C GLN A 138 9.36 -1.57 -9.44
N SER A 139 8.62 -1.05 -10.42
CA SER A 139 8.42 -1.72 -11.70
C SER A 139 9.67 -1.72 -12.59
N ARG A 140 9.85 -2.82 -13.33
CA ARG A 140 10.84 -2.94 -14.42
C ARG A 140 10.21 -2.61 -15.76
N VAL A 141 10.89 -1.77 -16.54
CA VAL A 141 10.41 -1.36 -17.87
C VAL A 141 10.23 -2.57 -18.80
N ILE A 142 9.08 -2.63 -19.46
CA ILE A 142 8.80 -3.54 -20.58
C ILE A 142 8.52 -2.83 -21.90
N PHE A 143 8.23 -1.53 -21.84
CA PHE A 143 8.01 -0.68 -23.01
C PHE A 143 8.34 0.78 -22.67
N GLY A 144 8.90 1.50 -23.65
CA GLY A 144 9.43 2.85 -23.45
C GLY A 144 10.83 2.81 -22.83
N SER A 145 11.20 3.86 -22.11
CA SER A 145 12.51 4.00 -21.49
C SER A 145 12.39 4.58 -20.09
N ASP A 146 13.16 4.03 -19.14
CA ASP A 146 13.31 4.64 -17.81
C ASP A 146 14.14 5.93 -17.84
N ASP A 147 14.91 6.15 -18.92
CA ASP A 147 15.65 7.39 -19.18
C ASP A 147 14.81 8.43 -19.95
N ASP A 148 13.53 8.18 -20.23
CA ASP A 148 12.63 9.19 -20.78
C ASP A 148 12.52 10.37 -19.78
N PRO A 149 12.80 11.62 -20.19
CA PRO A 149 12.85 12.75 -19.25
C PRO A 149 11.56 12.96 -18.47
N ILE A 150 10.40 12.65 -19.06
CA ILE A 150 9.10 12.83 -18.41
C ILE A 150 8.84 11.66 -17.46
N VAL A 151 9.22 10.44 -17.82
CA VAL A 151 9.18 9.29 -16.89
C VAL A 151 10.08 9.54 -15.69
N MET A 152 11.31 10.03 -15.91
CA MET A 152 12.23 10.40 -14.83
C MET A 152 11.65 11.48 -13.91
N GLN A 153 11.02 12.51 -14.48
CA GLN A 153 10.36 13.56 -13.72
C GLN A 153 9.22 13.00 -12.87
N VAL A 154 8.31 12.23 -13.47
CA VAL A 154 7.18 11.61 -12.74
C VAL A 154 7.66 10.68 -11.63
N ARG A 155 8.69 9.86 -11.90
CA ARG A 155 9.33 9.01 -10.88
C ARG A 155 9.91 9.84 -9.73
N GLN A 156 10.53 10.98 -10.01
CA GLN A 156 11.07 11.85 -8.98
C GLN A 156 9.96 12.51 -8.15
N GLU A 157 8.98 13.11 -8.80
CA GLU A 157 7.86 13.78 -8.13
C GLU A 157 7.11 12.81 -7.21
N TRP A 158 6.85 11.60 -7.69
CA TRP A 158 6.15 10.59 -6.89
C TRP A 158 7.04 10.01 -5.78
N LEU A 159 8.36 9.92 -5.97
CA LEU A 159 9.27 9.58 -4.87
C LEU A 159 9.22 10.64 -3.77
N ASP A 160 9.29 11.93 -4.14
CA ASP A 160 9.30 13.03 -3.17
C ASP A 160 8.00 13.03 -2.35
N ILE A 161 6.88 12.71 -2.97
CA ILE A 161 5.59 12.47 -2.30
C ILE A 161 5.72 11.34 -1.26
N LEU A 162 6.28 10.19 -1.62
CA LEU A 162 6.46 9.07 -0.69
C LEU A 162 7.39 9.43 0.46
N VAL A 163 8.52 10.07 0.19
CA VAL A 163 9.51 10.46 1.21
C VAL A 163 8.91 11.45 2.21
N ASN A 164 8.18 12.45 1.72
CA ASN A 164 7.46 13.38 2.57
C ASN A 164 6.38 12.67 3.40
N GLY A 165 5.62 11.77 2.78
CA GLY A 165 4.66 10.90 3.47
C GLY A 165 5.29 10.07 4.58
N ALA A 166 6.43 9.42 4.34
CA ALA A 166 7.15 8.64 5.33
C ALA A 166 7.56 9.48 6.55
N MET A 167 7.99 10.73 6.36
CA MET A 167 8.27 11.63 7.47
C MET A 167 7.02 11.91 8.32
N HIS A 168 5.87 12.15 7.68
CA HIS A 168 4.60 12.33 8.37
C HIS A 168 4.19 11.08 9.15
N PHE A 169 4.27 9.90 8.54
CA PHE A 169 3.97 8.64 9.22
C PHE A 169 4.90 8.37 10.39
N LYS A 170 6.21 8.61 10.25
CA LYS A 170 7.18 8.50 11.35
C LYS A 170 6.83 9.44 12.51
N SER A 171 6.37 10.66 12.23
CA SER A 171 5.87 11.56 13.27
C SER A 171 4.64 10.99 13.97
N LEU A 172 3.67 10.48 13.20
CA LEU A 172 2.45 9.85 13.75
C LEU A 172 2.79 8.64 14.66
N ILE A 173 3.74 7.79 14.25
CA ILE A 173 4.23 6.68 15.08
C ILE A 173 4.88 7.18 16.36
N ARG A 174 5.69 8.22 16.28
CA ARG A 174 6.28 8.85 17.47
C ARG A 174 5.19 9.35 18.42
N ASP A 175 4.16 10.01 17.91
CA ASP A 175 3.06 10.52 18.72
C ASP A 175 2.27 9.37 19.41
N ILE A 176 2.08 8.25 18.71
CA ILE A 176 1.49 7.01 19.28
C ILE A 176 2.41 6.41 20.38
N ASN A 177 3.72 6.35 20.13
CA ASN A 177 4.70 5.84 21.09
C ASN A 177 4.82 6.73 22.33
N ASP A 178 4.68 8.04 22.16
CA ASP A 178 4.66 9.03 23.23
C ASP A 178 3.46 8.84 24.17
N ILE A 179 2.29 8.50 23.63
CA ILE A 179 1.12 8.10 24.44
C ILE A 179 1.44 6.83 25.24
N THR A 180 2.02 5.82 24.59
CA THR A 180 2.37 4.53 25.21
C THR A 180 3.43 4.70 26.31
N THR A 181 4.40 5.59 26.11
CA THR A 181 5.46 5.89 27.07
C THR A 181 4.89 6.65 28.28
N THR A 182 3.97 7.59 28.06
CA THR A 182 3.34 8.40 29.12
C THR A 182 2.63 7.53 30.17
N ILE A 183 2.05 6.41 29.75
CA ILE A 183 1.31 5.48 30.60
C ILE A 183 2.14 4.26 31.04
N GLN A 184 3.38 4.13 30.56
CA GLN A 184 4.24 3.00 30.87
C GLN A 184 4.53 2.94 32.38
N GLY A 185 4.43 1.74 32.96
CA GLY A 185 4.61 1.53 34.40
C GLY A 185 3.50 2.13 35.28
N LYS A 186 2.43 2.67 34.68
CA LYS A 186 1.21 3.08 35.40
C LYS A 186 0.24 1.90 35.48
N SER A 187 -0.75 2.02 36.36
CA SER A 187 -1.89 1.11 36.42
C SER A 187 -3.16 1.81 35.88
N PRO A 188 -4.20 1.05 35.49
CA PRO A 188 -5.50 1.62 35.13
C PRO A 188 -6.06 2.54 36.23
N GLU A 189 -5.87 2.17 37.50
CA GLU A 189 -6.32 2.93 38.67
C GLU A 189 -5.57 4.25 38.80
N LYS A 190 -4.27 4.27 38.46
CA LYS A 190 -3.47 5.49 38.44
C LYS A 190 -3.94 6.43 37.33
N LEU A 191 -4.28 5.91 36.14
CA LEU A 191 -4.88 6.73 35.07
C LEU A 191 -6.26 7.29 35.49
N CYS A 192 -7.05 6.53 36.25
CA CYS A 192 -8.34 7.00 36.73
C CYS A 192 -8.27 8.08 37.80
N SER A 193 -7.37 7.91 38.77
CA SER A 193 -7.26 8.80 39.92
C SER A 193 -6.52 10.10 39.60
N ASP A 194 -5.69 10.11 38.56
CA ASP A 194 -4.88 11.25 38.16
C ASP A 194 -5.54 12.03 37.00
N SER A 195 -6.26 13.10 37.33
CA SER A 195 -7.01 13.90 36.36
C SER A 195 -6.12 14.56 35.31
N ARG A 196 -4.91 14.98 35.70
CA ARG A 196 -3.94 15.61 34.79
C ARG A 196 -3.40 14.59 33.80
N LEU A 197 -2.98 13.41 34.28
CA LEU A 197 -2.54 12.32 33.41
C LEU A 197 -3.66 11.91 32.43
N ARG A 198 -4.89 11.74 32.92
CA ARG A 198 -6.04 11.39 32.09
C ARG A 198 -6.30 12.41 30.98
N GLN A 199 -6.26 13.70 31.31
CA GLN A 199 -6.45 14.77 30.33
C GLN A 199 -5.34 14.79 29.28
N THR A 200 -4.08 14.67 29.70
CA THR A 200 -2.94 14.61 28.77
C THR A 200 -3.02 13.43 27.81
N VAL A 201 -3.42 12.24 28.28
CA VAL A 201 -3.60 11.07 27.40
C VAL A 201 -4.75 11.28 26.41
N LEU A 202 -5.87 11.85 26.87
CA LEU A 202 -7.02 12.15 26.02
C LEU A 202 -6.66 13.12 24.89
N GLU A 203 -6.00 14.23 25.21
CA GLU A 203 -5.59 15.26 24.23
C GLU A 203 -4.64 14.70 23.18
N ARG A 204 -3.67 13.87 23.60
CA ARG A 204 -2.73 13.24 22.66
C ARG A 204 -3.43 12.25 21.73
N ILE A 205 -4.38 11.45 22.23
CA ILE A 205 -5.17 10.54 21.39
C ILE A 205 -6.02 11.33 20.38
N MET A 206 -6.60 12.47 20.78
CA MET A 206 -7.34 13.36 19.87
C MET A 206 -6.43 13.89 18.76
N ALA A 207 -5.24 14.38 19.09
CA ALA A 207 -4.30 14.88 18.09
C ALA A 207 -3.86 13.82 17.07
N VAL A 208 -3.63 12.59 17.52
CA VAL A 208 -3.34 11.44 16.64
C VAL A 208 -4.52 11.17 15.71
N LEU A 209 -5.75 11.17 16.22
CA LEU A 209 -6.95 10.95 15.41
C LEU A 209 -7.18 12.07 14.39
N ASP A 210 -7.01 13.33 14.80
CA ASP A 210 -7.16 14.49 13.92
C ASP A 210 -6.15 14.46 12.76
N THR A 211 -4.96 13.90 13.01
CA THR A 211 -3.92 13.70 11.98
C THR A 211 -4.34 12.60 11.01
N ILE A 212 -4.80 11.46 11.53
CA ILE A 212 -5.29 10.35 10.71
C ILE A 212 -6.50 10.76 9.85
N ASP A 213 -7.48 11.43 10.45
CA ASP A 213 -8.69 11.87 9.75
C ASP A 213 -8.34 12.82 8.60
N ARG A 214 -7.44 13.78 8.84
CA ARG A 214 -7.01 14.75 7.84
C ARG A 214 -6.23 14.11 6.69
N ASP A 215 -5.28 13.24 7.02
CA ASP A 215 -4.24 12.83 6.07
C ASP A 215 -4.57 11.49 5.37
N LEU A 216 -5.38 10.62 5.99
CA LEU A 216 -5.62 9.24 5.54
C LEU A 216 -7.08 8.92 5.22
N VAL A 217 -8.04 9.70 5.72
CA VAL A 217 -9.48 9.36 5.64
C VAL A 217 -10.30 10.39 4.88
N ASN A 218 -10.13 11.70 5.16
CA ASN A 218 -11.07 12.72 4.70
C ASN A 218 -11.09 12.91 3.17
N GLU A 219 -12.32 13.01 2.64
CA GLU A 219 -12.59 13.13 1.21
C GLU A 219 -12.06 14.42 0.55
N CYS A 220 -11.83 15.47 1.35
CA CYS A 220 -11.40 16.78 0.88
C CYS A 220 -9.92 16.86 0.46
N SER A 221 -9.10 15.85 0.74
CA SER A 221 -7.69 15.85 0.33
C SER A 221 -7.52 15.14 -1.02
N SER A 222 -6.77 15.74 -1.93
CA SER A 222 -6.18 15.06 -3.09
C SER A 222 -4.92 14.26 -2.69
N SER A 223 -4.88 13.77 -1.44
CA SER A 223 -3.73 13.08 -0.88
C SER A 223 -3.60 11.69 -1.53
N PRO A 224 -2.41 11.28 -1.98
CA PRO A 224 -2.19 9.91 -2.45
C PRO A 224 -2.31 8.88 -1.32
N PHE A 225 -2.26 9.31 -0.06
CA PHE A 225 -2.42 8.45 1.11
C PHE A 225 -3.88 8.34 1.58
N LYS A 226 -4.79 9.06 0.93
CA LYS A 226 -6.23 8.82 1.05
C LYS A 226 -6.49 7.37 0.64
N GLU A 227 -7.34 6.68 1.37
CA GLU A 227 -7.65 5.24 1.15
C GLU A 227 -6.60 4.26 1.70
N LEU A 228 -5.49 4.74 2.24
CA LEU A 228 -4.48 3.84 2.83
C LEU A 228 -5.05 3.02 3.99
N LEU A 229 -5.98 3.60 4.75
CA LEU A 229 -6.67 2.89 5.83
C LEU A 229 -7.80 1.98 5.37
N GLN A 230 -8.33 2.10 4.14
CA GLN A 230 -9.45 1.26 3.67
C GLN A 230 -9.13 -0.25 3.58
N PHE A 231 -7.86 -0.61 3.76
CA PHE A 231 -7.37 -1.98 3.83
C PHE A 231 -7.37 -2.53 5.28
N ASP A 232 -6.45 -3.45 5.60
CA ASP A 232 -6.41 -4.17 6.89
C ASP A 232 -6.30 -3.26 8.13
N GLY A 233 -5.86 -2.01 7.98
CA GLY A 233 -5.83 -0.99 9.03
C GLY A 233 -7.21 -0.43 9.42
N GLN A 234 -8.22 -0.53 8.55
CA GLN A 234 -9.55 0.07 8.74
C GLN A 234 -10.22 -0.42 10.02
N ARG A 235 -10.09 -1.73 10.30
CA ARG A 235 -10.77 -2.35 11.43
C ARG A 235 -10.32 -1.79 12.77
N ASP A 236 -9.01 -1.61 12.94
CA ASP A 236 -8.47 -1.05 14.17
C ASP A 236 -8.76 0.46 14.23
N TYR A 237 -8.74 1.16 13.09
CA TYR A 237 -9.14 2.56 12.99
C TYR A 237 -10.61 2.81 13.42
N ASP A 238 -11.56 2.06 12.84
CA ASP A 238 -12.99 2.14 13.17
C ASP A 238 -13.22 1.89 14.67
N LEU A 239 -12.53 0.90 15.22
CA LEU A 239 -12.61 0.57 16.64
C LEU A 239 -12.09 1.73 17.52
N ILE A 240 -11.06 2.46 17.08
CA ILE A 240 -10.57 3.65 17.77
C ILE A 240 -11.63 4.76 17.70
N GLN A 241 -12.14 5.08 16.52
CA GLN A 241 -13.17 6.11 16.34
C GLN A 241 -14.42 5.84 17.17
N ASP A 242 -14.93 4.61 17.16
CA ASP A 242 -16.12 4.22 17.93
C ASP A 242 -15.91 4.31 19.44
N ARG A 243 -14.69 4.03 19.91
CA ARG A 243 -14.33 4.23 21.32
C ARG A 243 -14.20 5.70 21.64
N MET A 244 -13.63 6.49 20.73
CA MET A 244 -13.44 7.92 20.93
C MET A 244 -14.77 8.68 20.97
N LYS A 245 -15.71 8.36 20.07
CA LYS A 245 -17.09 8.91 20.09
C LYS A 245 -17.77 8.64 21.44
N ARG A 246 -17.61 7.43 21.99
CA ARG A 246 -18.15 7.06 23.31
C ARG A 246 -17.46 7.82 24.45
N ILE A 247 -16.14 7.98 24.38
CA ILE A 247 -15.35 8.75 25.35
C ILE A 247 -15.80 10.21 25.37
N ILE A 248 -15.91 10.86 24.21
CA ILE A 248 -16.33 12.27 24.09
C ILE A 248 -17.76 12.44 24.62
N LYS A 249 -18.69 11.58 24.20
CA LYS A 249 -20.08 11.62 24.67
C LYS A 249 -20.17 11.45 26.19
N GLY A 250 -19.42 10.48 26.73
CA GLY A 250 -19.34 10.24 28.17
C GLY A 250 -18.76 11.43 28.96
N ASN A 251 -17.75 12.09 28.39
CA ASN A 251 -17.11 13.26 28.98
C ASN A 251 -18.05 14.49 29.00
N GLN A 252 -18.90 14.65 27.97
CA GLN A 252 -19.92 15.70 27.93
C GLN A 252 -21.07 15.47 28.92
N THR A 253 -21.44 14.21 29.20
CA THR A 253 -22.50 13.85 30.15
C THR A 253 -22.06 13.86 31.62
N GLN A 254 -20.76 13.90 31.90
CA GLN A 254 -20.21 13.93 33.27
C GLN A 254 -20.52 15.23 34.05
N SER A 255 -21.15 16.24 33.44
CA SER A 255 -21.56 17.45 34.17
C SER A 255 -22.68 17.22 35.19
N LYS A 256 -23.29 16.02 35.27
CA LYS A 256 -24.42 15.77 36.19
C LYS A 256 -24.42 14.54 37.13
N HIS A 257 -23.82 13.36 36.90
CA HIS A 257 -23.77 12.26 37.92
C HIS A 257 -22.82 11.06 37.62
N SER A 258 -22.43 10.33 38.70
CA SER A 258 -21.95 8.92 38.85
C SER A 258 -20.46 8.54 38.61
N VAL A 259 -19.88 7.84 39.61
CA VAL A 259 -18.52 7.25 39.64
C VAL A 259 -18.32 6.18 38.55
N ASP A 260 -19.37 5.45 38.17
CA ASP A 260 -19.30 4.36 37.18
C ASP A 260 -18.99 4.86 35.76
N GLN A 261 -19.42 6.09 35.41
CA GLN A 261 -19.11 6.69 34.10
C GLN A 261 -17.65 7.14 33.99
N SER A 262 -17.03 7.56 35.11
CA SER A 262 -15.60 7.87 35.19
C SER A 262 -14.75 6.61 35.00
N ASP A 263 -15.16 5.51 35.62
CA ASP A 263 -14.51 4.21 35.50
C ASP A 263 -14.53 3.66 34.06
N GLN A 264 -15.66 3.77 33.38
CA GLN A 264 -15.79 3.32 31.98
C GLN A 264 -14.98 4.16 31.01
N LEU A 265 -14.89 5.48 31.24
CA LEU A 265 -14.04 6.41 30.50
C LEU A 265 -12.56 6.01 30.64
N CYS A 266 -12.07 5.81 31.87
CA CYS A 266 -10.69 5.41 32.08
C CYS A 266 -10.35 4.07 31.43
N ARG A 267 -11.22 3.05 31.58
CA ARG A 267 -10.98 1.72 31.00
C ARG A 267 -10.92 1.81 29.47
N SER A 268 -11.70 2.70 28.87
CA SER A 268 -11.68 2.92 27.43
C SER A 268 -10.39 3.60 26.97
N LEU A 269 -9.96 4.66 27.66
CA LEU A 269 -8.67 5.33 27.41
C LEU A 269 -7.49 4.38 27.62
N TRP A 270 -7.49 3.62 28.72
CA TRP A 270 -6.47 2.63 29.03
C TRP A 270 -6.32 1.59 27.91
N ARG A 271 -7.45 1.07 27.39
CA ARG A 271 -7.46 0.10 26.29
C ARG A 271 -7.03 0.68 24.95
N LEU A 272 -7.20 1.97 24.72
CA LEU A 272 -6.68 2.63 23.52
C LEU A 272 -5.16 2.81 23.62
N ALA A 273 -4.70 3.24 24.79
CA ALA A 273 -3.35 3.72 25.01
C ALA A 273 -2.33 2.58 25.29
N THR A 274 -2.72 1.46 25.92
CA THR A 274 -1.77 0.42 26.35
C THR A 274 -1.61 -0.78 25.42
N ALA A 275 -0.37 -1.15 25.14
CA ALA A 275 -0.03 -2.39 24.41
C ALA A 275 -0.38 -3.68 25.18
N SER A 276 -0.37 -3.64 26.53
CA SER A 276 -0.53 -4.80 27.42
C SER A 276 -1.95 -5.38 27.51
N GLY A 277 -2.91 -4.87 26.74
CA GLY A 277 -4.30 -5.36 26.74
C GLY A 277 -5.03 -5.37 25.40
N ARG A 278 -4.31 -5.38 24.26
CA ARG A 278 -4.79 -5.16 22.87
C ARG A 278 -4.89 -3.67 22.45
N GLY A 279 -3.86 -2.87 22.75
CA GLY A 279 -3.78 -1.45 22.37
C GLY A 279 -4.06 -1.23 20.89
N THR A 280 -5.22 -0.67 20.58
CA THR A 280 -5.63 -0.49 19.19
C THR A 280 -4.77 0.56 18.48
N LEU A 281 -4.25 1.57 19.21
CA LEU A 281 -3.31 2.56 18.67
C LEU A 281 -1.93 1.95 18.38
N ASP A 282 -1.38 1.13 19.29
CA ASP A 282 -0.12 0.41 19.05
C ASP A 282 -0.22 -0.54 17.86
N ARG A 283 -1.35 -1.24 17.70
CA ARG A 283 -1.59 -2.11 16.54
C ARG A 283 -1.69 -1.32 15.24
N LEU A 284 -2.39 -0.19 15.24
CA LEU A 284 -2.44 0.71 14.09
C LEU A 284 -1.03 1.26 13.77
N GLY A 285 -0.28 1.67 14.78
CA GLY A 285 1.09 2.15 14.62
C GLY A 285 2.00 1.10 13.98
N LYS A 286 2.01 -0.13 14.52
CA LYS A 286 2.77 -1.24 13.93
C LYS A 286 2.33 -1.57 12.50
N TRP A 287 1.04 -1.49 12.20
CA TRP A 287 0.54 -1.69 10.85
C TRP A 287 1.07 -0.61 9.89
N ILE A 288 1.03 0.68 10.28
CA ILE A 288 1.60 1.77 9.48
C ILE A 288 3.10 1.58 9.28
N GLU A 289 3.83 1.23 10.34
CA GLU A 289 5.28 0.99 10.26
C GLU A 289 5.62 -0.17 9.31
N MET A 290 4.96 -1.32 9.48
CA MET A 290 5.25 -2.53 8.71
C MET A 290 4.79 -2.46 7.25
N HIS A 291 3.73 -1.73 6.95
CA HIS A 291 3.12 -1.78 5.61
C HIS A 291 3.28 -0.50 4.81
N VAL A 292 3.37 0.66 5.47
CA VAL A 292 3.48 1.95 4.80
C VAL A 292 4.93 2.39 4.77
N ILE A 293 5.55 2.53 5.94
CA ILE A 293 6.92 3.02 6.05
C ILE A 293 7.89 2.04 5.38
N ALA A 294 7.79 0.75 5.70
CA ALA A 294 8.65 -0.27 5.09
C ALA A 294 8.48 -0.33 3.56
N GLY A 295 7.25 -0.19 3.05
CA GLY A 295 7.00 -0.17 1.60
C GLY A 295 7.61 1.06 0.90
N ILE A 296 7.56 2.23 1.55
CA ILE A 296 8.23 3.44 1.06
C ILE A 296 9.75 3.25 1.06
N GLU A 297 10.31 2.76 2.17
CA GLU A 297 11.75 2.56 2.33
C GLU A 297 12.29 1.56 1.31
N GLU A 298 11.57 0.46 1.07
CA GLU A 298 11.92 -0.52 0.03
C GLU A 298 11.92 0.12 -1.38
N ALA A 299 10.90 0.92 -1.71
CA ALA A 299 10.84 1.62 -2.99
C ALA A 299 11.97 2.66 -3.15
N VAL A 300 12.32 3.37 -2.07
CA VAL A 300 13.43 4.33 -2.04
C VAL A 300 14.78 3.61 -2.22
N GLU A 301 15.01 2.51 -1.51
CA GLU A 301 16.26 1.74 -1.55
C GLU A 301 16.50 1.13 -2.94
N GLN A 302 15.46 0.50 -3.51
CA GLN A 302 15.54 -0.06 -4.87
C GLN A 302 15.91 1.02 -5.90
N ARG A 303 15.36 2.23 -5.76
CA ARG A 303 15.72 3.36 -6.64
C ARG A 303 17.15 3.86 -6.39
N GLY A 304 17.56 4.00 -5.14
CA GLY A 304 18.91 4.41 -4.78
C GLY A 304 19.97 3.47 -5.37
N HIS A 305 19.68 2.17 -5.36
CA HIS A 305 20.52 1.17 -6.01
C HIS A 305 20.60 1.40 -7.53
N VAL A 306 19.48 1.61 -8.22
CA VAL A 306 19.44 1.88 -9.67
C VAL A 306 20.12 3.21 -10.06
N GLN A 307 19.99 4.24 -9.23
CA GLN A 307 20.60 5.55 -9.48
C GLN A 307 22.12 5.55 -9.24
N SER A 308 22.62 4.73 -8.32
CA SER A 308 24.05 4.59 -8.01
C SER A 308 24.85 3.87 -9.10
N LEU A 309 24.19 3.13 -9.98
CA LEU A 309 24.80 2.45 -11.12
C LEU A 309 25.10 3.44 -12.25
N THR A 310 26.30 3.38 -12.81
CA THR A 310 26.63 4.12 -14.04
C THR A 310 25.72 3.67 -15.19
N PRO A 311 25.50 4.49 -16.24
CA PRO A 311 24.65 4.09 -17.37
C PRO A 311 25.04 2.74 -18.01
N LYS A 312 26.35 2.42 -18.00
CA LYS A 312 26.89 1.15 -18.51
C LYS A 312 26.62 -0.02 -17.55
N GLU A 313 26.62 0.24 -16.24
CA GLU A 313 26.28 -0.73 -15.20
C GLU A 313 24.76 -0.96 -15.10
N ARG A 314 23.91 0.04 -15.37
CA ARG A 314 22.45 -0.17 -15.49
C ARG A 314 22.13 -1.18 -16.58
N ILE A 315 22.75 -1.03 -17.76
CA ILE A 315 22.62 -1.97 -18.88
C ILE A 315 23.14 -3.37 -18.50
N HIS A 316 24.21 -3.46 -17.69
CA HIS A 316 24.77 -4.74 -17.25
C HIS A 316 23.99 -5.43 -16.13
N VAL A 317 23.42 -4.71 -15.16
CA VAL A 317 22.57 -5.27 -14.10
C VAL A 317 21.25 -5.76 -14.68
N GLU A 318 20.68 -5.06 -15.65
CA GLU A 318 19.49 -5.54 -16.40
C GLU A 318 19.75 -6.84 -17.18
N TYR A 319 20.99 -7.11 -17.58
CA TYR A 319 21.37 -8.28 -18.37
C TYR A 319 21.94 -9.47 -17.57
N TYR A 320 22.52 -9.26 -16.38
CA TYR A 320 23.31 -10.31 -15.70
C TYR A 320 22.92 -10.63 -14.26
N TYR A 321 22.16 -9.79 -13.55
CA TYR A 321 21.74 -10.13 -12.18
C TYR A 321 20.44 -10.95 -12.09
N TYR A 322 19.72 -11.09 -13.20
CA TYR A 322 18.39 -11.73 -13.24
C TYR A 322 18.15 -12.59 -14.49
N ALA A 323 19.22 -13.23 -15.01
CA ALA A 323 19.13 -14.32 -15.97
C ALA A 323 19.33 -15.66 -15.26
#